data_AF-A0AAW5TEK1-F1
#
_entry.id   AF-A0AAW5TEK1-F1
#
_cell.length_a   1.000
_cell.length_b   1.000
_cell.length_c   1.000
_cell.angle_alpha   90.00
_cell.angle_beta   90.00
_cell.angle_gamma   90.00
#
_symmetry.space_group_name_H-M   'P 1'
#
loop_
_entity.id
_entity.type
_entity.pdbx_description
1 polymer ?
#
loop_
_entity_poly.entity_id
_entity_poly.type
_entity_poly.pdbx_seq_one_letter_code
_entity_poly.pdbx_strand_id
1 'polypeptide(L)'
;NQAFANTTPGHTRAATWITKHATKDTANVLIVVEGTASYGATLTRFLQGKGYTVVEAPRPDGKGRYQPKTDKIDAYHIAWRALKLEENALT
;
A
#
# COMPACT_ATOMS: atom_id res chain seq x y z
N ASN A 1 -12.94 -2.58 -3.42
CA ASN A 1 -11.61 -2.09 -3.86
C ASN A 1 -11.75 -0.96 -4.85
N GLN A 2 -11.06 0.15 -4.59
CA GLN A 2 -10.98 1.35 -5.42
C GLN A 2 -9.62 1.41 -6.11
N ALA A 3 -9.55 1.93 -7.34
CA ALA A 3 -8.31 2.18 -8.07
C ALA A 3 -8.11 3.68 -8.30
N PHE A 4 -6.85 4.12 -8.36
CA PHE A 4 -6.45 5.49 -8.59
C PHE A 4 -5.26 5.52 -9.55
N ALA A 5 -5.25 6.48 -10.47
CA ALA A 5 -4.11 6.69 -11.36
C ALA A 5 -2.85 7.12 -10.56
N ASN A 6 -1.67 6.72 -11.01
CA ASN A 6 -0.39 7.14 -10.42
C ASN A 6 -0.01 8.57 -10.87
N THR A 7 -0.85 9.53 -10.50
CA THR A 7 -0.69 10.96 -10.79
C THR A 7 -0.98 11.76 -9.51
N THR A 8 -0.49 13.00 -9.41
CA THR A 8 -0.74 13.83 -8.22
C THR A 8 -2.23 13.94 -7.85
N PRO A 9 -3.18 14.17 -8.79
CA PRO A 9 -4.61 14.14 -8.46
C PRO A 9 -5.09 12.76 -7.99
N GLY A 10 -4.52 11.69 -8.54
CA GLY A 10 -4.80 10.32 -8.11
C GLY A 10 -4.33 10.02 -6.70
N HIS A 11 -3.13 10.50 -6.31
CA HIS A 11 -2.59 10.38 -4.96
C HIS A 11 -3.46 11.10 -3.93
N THR A 12 -3.91 12.32 -4.25
CA THR A 12 -4.85 13.06 -3.39
C THR A 12 -6.15 12.28 -3.19
N ARG A 13 -6.74 11.74 -4.27
CA ARG A 13 -7.95 10.92 -4.17
C ARG A 13 -7.73 9.65 -3.35
N ALA A 14 -6.58 9.00 -3.50
CA ALA A 14 -6.21 7.83 -2.72
C ALA A 14 -6.13 8.15 -1.23
N ALA A 15 -5.43 9.23 -0.86
CA ALA A 15 -5.32 9.66 0.54
C ALA A 15 -6.69 10.01 1.14
N THR A 16 -7.53 10.77 0.43
CA THR A 16 -8.90 11.08 0.90
C THR A 16 -9.72 9.81 1.10
N TRP A 17 -9.62 8.85 0.18
CA TRP A 17 -10.32 7.58 0.30
C TRP A 17 -9.81 6.79 1.51
N ILE A 18 -8.49 6.72 1.75
CA ILE A 18 -7.91 6.08 2.92
C ILE A 18 -8.43 6.74 4.20
N THR A 19 -8.33 8.07 4.34
CA THR A 19 -8.81 8.79 5.54
C THR A 19 -10.28 8.56 5.81
N LYS A 20 -11.12 8.48 4.76
CA LYS A 20 -12.55 8.22 4.93
C LYS A 20 -12.87 6.83 5.48
N HIS A 21 -12.02 5.83 5.20
CA HIS A 21 -12.26 4.44 5.58
C HIS A 21 -11.39 3.96 6.74
N ALA A 22 -10.31 4.67 7.06
CA ALA A 22 -9.55 4.48 8.28
C ALA A 22 -10.30 5.13 9.44
N THR A 23 -10.58 4.35 10.49
CA THR A 23 -11.18 4.87 11.73
C THR A 23 -10.14 5.44 12.70
N LYS A 24 -8.86 5.47 12.29
CA LYS A 24 -7.71 5.91 13.08
C LYS A 24 -7.05 7.13 12.42
N ASP A 25 -6.33 7.91 13.21
CA ASP A 25 -5.47 8.99 12.73
C ASP A 25 -4.39 8.48 11.78
N THR A 26 -3.90 9.36 10.90
CA THR A 26 -2.94 9.02 9.83
C THR A 26 -1.68 8.30 10.34
N ALA A 27 -1.14 8.73 11.48
CA ALA A 27 0.02 8.10 12.11
C ALA A 27 -0.20 6.65 12.56
N ASN A 28 -1.47 6.23 12.70
CA ASN A 28 -1.87 4.88 13.10
C ASN A 28 -2.42 4.05 11.92
N VAL A 29 -2.19 4.51 10.69
CA VAL A 29 -2.59 3.83 9.46
C VAL A 29 -1.33 3.39 8.73
N LEU A 30 -1.13 2.07 8.68
CA LEU A 30 -0.09 1.43 7.87
C LEU A 30 -0.58 1.28 6.42
N ILE A 31 0.23 1.76 5.47
CA ILE A 31 0.00 1.60 4.04
C ILE A 31 1.13 0.73 3.47
N VAL A 32 0.74 -0.35 2.80
CA VAL A 32 1.67 -1.29 2.18
C VAL A 32 1.65 -1.06 0.68
N VAL A 33 2.81 -0.78 0.10
CA VAL A 33 2.97 -0.44 -1.32
C VAL A 33 3.99 -1.38 -1.96
N GLU A 34 3.65 -1.98 -3.10
CA GLU A 34 4.62 -2.67 -3.94
C GLU A 34 5.40 -1.65 -4.78
N GLY A 35 6.73 -1.68 -4.70
CA GLY A 35 7.60 -0.81 -5.46
C GLY A 35 7.68 0.62 -4.91
N THR A 36 7.83 0.79 -3.59
CA THR A 36 8.06 2.07 -2.90
C THR A 36 9.25 2.87 -3.43
N ALA A 37 10.21 2.22 -4.09
CA ALA A 37 11.38 2.85 -4.71
C ALA A 37 11.30 2.95 -6.25
N SER A 38 10.20 2.51 -6.88
CA SER A 38 10.04 2.49 -8.34
C SER A 38 8.75 3.20 -8.78
N TYR A 39 7.80 2.49 -9.41
CA TYR A 39 6.53 3.04 -9.85
C TYR A 39 5.74 3.68 -8.68
N GLY A 40 5.83 3.11 -7.48
CA GLY A 40 5.19 3.61 -6.26
C GLY A 40 5.93 4.76 -5.55
N ALA A 41 7.09 5.21 -6.03
CA ALA A 41 7.93 6.15 -5.28
C ALA A 41 7.26 7.50 -5.03
N THR A 42 6.60 8.07 -6.03
CA THR A 42 5.91 9.36 -5.87
C THR A 42 4.72 9.25 -4.93
N LEU A 43 3.93 8.17 -5.02
CA LEU A 43 2.83 7.89 -4.10
C LEU A 43 3.34 7.71 -2.66
N THR A 44 4.43 6.95 -2.49
CA THR A 44 5.06 6.70 -1.19
C THR A 44 5.46 8.00 -0.51
N ARG A 45 6.21 8.85 -1.22
CA ARG A 45 6.63 10.17 -0.70
C ARG A 45 5.44 11.06 -0.36
N PHE A 46 4.42 11.07 -1.21
CA PHE A 46 3.21 11.85 -0.98
C PHE A 46 2.48 11.42 0.31
N LEU A 47 2.34 10.11 0.53
CA LEU A 47 1.66 9.57 1.72
C LEU A 47 2.49 9.76 2.99
N GLN A 48 3.80 9.54 2.93
CA GLN A 48 4.71 9.84 4.04
C GLN A 48 4.65 11.32 4.44
N GLY A 49 4.63 12.24 3.46
CA GLY A 49 4.45 13.67 3.70
C GLY A 49 3.11 14.05 4.34
N LYS A 50 2.11 13.17 4.30
CA LYS A 50 0.82 13.30 5.00
C LYS A 50 0.79 12.63 6.38
N GLY A 51 1.92 12.09 6.82
CA GLY A 51 2.06 11.44 8.13
C GLY A 51 1.58 9.99 8.18
N TYR A 52 1.39 9.34 7.03
CA TYR A 52 1.13 7.90 6.99
C TYR A 52 2.42 7.11 7.17
N THR A 53 2.34 5.98 7.86
CA THR A 53 3.40 4.97 7.84
C THR A 53 3.28 4.17 6.55
N VAL A 54 4.30 4.23 5.69
CA VAL A 54 4.32 3.53 4.40
C VAL A 54 5.46 2.55 4.35
N VAL A 55 5.17 1.29 4.02
CA VAL A 55 6.14 0.19 3.96
C VAL A 55 6.10 -0.53 2.61
N GLU A 56 7.21 -1.16 2.25
CA GLU A 56 7.28 -2.02 1.07
C GLU A 56 6.47 -3.30 1.28
N ALA A 57 5.80 -3.76 0.23
CA ALA A 57 5.09 -5.03 0.25
C ALA A 57 6.04 -6.20 0.57
N PRO A 58 5.68 -7.08 1.53
CA PRO A 58 6.49 -8.26 1.79
C PRO A 58 6.52 -9.14 0.53
N ARG A 59 7.73 -9.48 0.09
CA ARG A 59 7.92 -10.23 -1.15
C ARG A 59 7.23 -11.59 -1.05
N PRO A 60 6.49 -12.03 -2.10
CA PRO A 60 6.05 -13.41 -2.16
C PRO A 60 7.27 -14.33 -2.10
N ASP A 61 7.18 -15.35 -1.26
CA ASP A 61 7.99 -16.55 -1.40
C ASP A 61 7.80 -17.07 -2.83
N GLY A 62 8.90 -17.18 -3.59
CA GLY A 62 8.91 -17.29 -5.05
C GLY A 62 8.36 -18.58 -5.65
N LYS A 63 7.33 -19.19 -5.04
CA LYS A 63 6.75 -20.49 -5.42
C LYS A 63 5.24 -20.39 -5.58
N GLY A 64 4.79 -19.69 -6.63
CA GLY A 64 3.38 -19.67 -7.04
C GLY A 64 3.25 -19.76 -8.55
N ARG A 65 2.39 -20.66 -9.04
CA ARG A 65 2.07 -20.79 -10.47
C ARG A 65 1.50 -19.48 -11.01
N TYR A 66 1.78 -19.18 -12.28
CA TYR A 66 1.22 -18.05 -13.01
C TYR A 66 -0.31 -18.18 -13.08
N GLN A 67 -1.01 -17.49 -12.17
CA GLN A 67 -2.45 -17.23 -12.29
C GLN A 67 -2.64 -15.86 -12.93
N PRO A 68 -3.77 -15.62 -13.61
CA PRO A 68 -4.15 -14.27 -14.03
C PRO A 68 -4.21 -13.36 -12.80
N LYS A 69 -3.15 -12.58 -12.59
CA LYS A 69 -3.06 -11.61 -11.50
C LYS A 69 -3.75 -10.33 -11.93
N THR A 70 -4.54 -9.77 -11.03
CA THR A 70 -5.07 -8.41 -11.18
C THR A 70 -4.56 -7.61 -10.00
N ASP A 71 -4.25 -6.33 -10.21
CA ASP A 71 -3.75 -5.43 -9.16
C ASP A 71 -4.65 -5.43 -7.92
N LYS A 72 -5.96 -5.68 -8.09
CA LYS A 72 -6.93 -5.77 -6.99
C LYS A 72 -6.69 -6.97 -6.09
N ILE A 73 -6.38 -8.12 -6.68
CA ILE A 73 -6.10 -9.37 -5.95
C ILE A 73 -4.74 -9.25 -5.28
N ASP A 74 -3.74 -8.70 -5.98
CA ASP A 74 -2.40 -8.49 -5.44
C ASP A 74 -2.42 -7.52 -4.25
N ALA A 75 -3.12 -6.38 -4.34
CA ALA A 75 -3.25 -5.45 -3.23
C ALA A 75 -3.87 -6.08 -1.96
N TYR A 76 -4.89 -6.94 -2.14
CA TYR A 76 -5.48 -7.66 -1.02
C TYR A 76 -4.51 -8.67 -0.40
N HIS A 77 -3.81 -9.46 -1.22
CA HIS A 77 -2.82 -10.42 -0.73
C HIS A 77 -1.66 -9.74 0.00
N ILE A 78 -1.18 -8.61 -0.51
CA ILE A 78 -0.15 -7.80 0.13
C ILE A 78 -0.61 -7.31 1.50
N ALA A 79 -1.80 -6.71 1.59
CA ALA A 79 -2.36 -6.25 2.85
C ALA A 79 -2.54 -7.40 3.86
N TRP A 80 -3.05 -8.55 3.40
CA TRP A 80 -3.25 -9.73 4.24
C TRP A 80 -1.94 -10.31 4.77
N ARG A 81 -0.86 -10.30 3.97
CA ARG A 81 0.47 -10.73 4.40
C ARG A 81 1.04 -9.77 5.45
N ALA A 82 0.93 -8.46 5.22
CA ALA A 82 1.42 -7.48 6.16
C ALA A 82 0.69 -7.53 7.51
N LEU A 83 -0.63 -7.77 7.52
CA LEU A 83 -1.41 -7.89 8.76
C LEU A 83 -0.93 -9.02 9.68
N LYS A 84 -0.25 -10.04 9.14
CA LYS A 84 0.27 -11.19 9.89
C LYS A 84 1.68 -10.98 10.43
N LEU A 85 2.31 -9.85 10.09
CA LEU A 85 3.66 -9.52 10.49
C LEU A 85 3.63 -8.56 11.67
N GLU A 86 4.55 -8.75 12.62
CA GLU A 86 4.87 -7.71 13.61
C GLU A 86 5.41 -6.47 12.88
N GLU A 87 5.19 -5.28 13.44
CA GLU A 87 5.59 -4.00 12.81
C GLU A 87 7.08 -3.96 12.44
N ASN A 88 7.93 -4.57 13.26
CA ASN A 88 9.38 -4.69 13.04
C ASN A 88 9.78 -5.61 11.87
N ALA A 89 8.85 -6.40 11.34
CA ALA A 89 9.08 -7.26 10.17
C ALA A 89 8.63 -6.58 8.85
N LEU A 90 8.16 -5.33 8.94
CA LEU A 90 7.68 -4.52 7.81
C LEU A 90 8.56 -3.29 7.54
N THR A 91 9.51 -2.98 8.43
CA THR A 91 10.48 -1.89 8.31
C THR A 91 11.81 -2.36 7.76
#